data_AF-X1A3A4-F1
#
_entry.id   AF-X1A3A4-F1
#
_cell.length_a   1.000
_cell.length_b   1.000
_cell.length_c   1.000
_cell.angle_alpha   90.00
_cell.angle_beta   90.00
_cell.angle_gamma   90.00
#
_symmetry.space_group_name_H-M   'P 1'
#
loop_
_entity.id
_entity.type
_entity.pdbx_description
1 polymer ?
#
loop_
_entity_poly.entity_id
_entity_poly.type
_entity_poly.pdbx_seq_one_letter_code
_entity_poly.pdbx_strand_id
1 'polypeptide(L)'
;MPAKKKKDKKESKFAYKKKTAWEIFTKDQIKKAYSFSEEYKKFLNGAKTEREAIEIINDVAKKSKKKIILNRNKEAAIIVPGKKSVREGLRIIISHVDSPRLDLK
;
A
#
# COMPACT_ATOMS: atom_id res chain seq x y z
N MET A 1 13.41 -21.18 25.92
CA MET A 1 13.09 -19.73 25.98
C MET A 1 14.33 -18.98 26.42
N PRO A 2 14.91 -18.06 25.62
CA PRO A 2 16.10 -17.34 26.05
C PRO A 2 15.74 -16.32 27.13
N ALA A 3 16.56 -16.29 28.19
CA ALA A 3 16.38 -15.48 29.38
C ALA A 3 16.42 -13.97 29.06
N LYS A 4 15.45 -13.20 29.59
CA LYS A 4 15.45 -11.73 29.53
C LYS A 4 16.59 -11.18 30.40
N LYS A 5 17.64 -10.65 29.77
CA LYS A 5 18.69 -9.85 30.44
C LYS A 5 18.03 -8.63 31.13
N LYS A 6 18.27 -8.46 32.43
CA LYS A 6 17.94 -7.25 33.20
C LYS A 6 18.66 -6.05 32.56
N LYS A 7 17.89 -5.05 32.11
CA LYS A 7 18.40 -3.77 31.58
C LYS A 7 18.25 -2.70 32.66
N ASP A 8 19.34 -2.39 33.35
CA ASP A 8 19.47 -1.16 34.12
C ASP A 8 20.21 -0.11 33.26
N LYS A 9 19.53 1.03 33.01
CA LYS A 9 20.05 2.41 32.95
C LYS A 9 19.14 3.32 32.09
N LYS A 10 18.71 4.43 32.71
CA LYS A 10 17.85 5.53 32.24
C LYS A 10 17.76 5.66 30.71
N GLU A 11 16.63 5.25 30.12
CA GLU A 11 16.34 5.47 28.71
C GLU A 11 16.25 6.98 28.41
N SER A 12 16.94 7.43 27.36
CA SER A 12 16.81 8.80 26.83
C SER A 12 15.36 9.11 26.47
N LYS A 13 14.90 10.35 26.75
CA LYS A 13 13.55 10.82 26.34
C LYS A 13 13.32 10.70 24.82
N PHE A 14 14.38 10.67 24.02
CA PHE A 14 14.34 10.54 22.56
C PHE A 14 14.56 9.11 22.07
N ALA A 15 14.69 8.13 22.97
CA ALA A 15 14.83 6.75 22.58
C ALA A 15 13.56 6.27 21.86
N TYR A 16 13.72 5.78 20.63
CA TYR A 16 12.61 5.22 19.86
C TYR A 16 12.08 3.97 20.57
N LYS A 17 10.79 3.99 20.92
CA LYS A 17 10.08 2.83 21.46
C LYS A 17 9.27 2.19 20.35
N LYS A 18 9.63 0.95 20.00
CA LYS A 18 8.87 0.15 19.05
C LYS A 18 7.52 -0.19 19.68
N LYS A 19 6.47 0.51 19.25
CA LYS A 19 5.07 0.21 19.60
C LYS A 19 4.38 -0.42 18.40
N THR A 20 3.49 -1.36 18.66
CA THR A 20 2.69 -1.98 17.59
C THR A 20 1.54 -1.07 17.18
N ALA A 21 1.01 -1.23 15.96
CA ALA A 21 -0.17 -0.48 15.53
C ALA A 21 -1.38 -0.71 16.48
N TRP A 22 -1.50 -1.92 17.03
CA TRP A 22 -2.53 -2.29 18.01
C TRP A 22 -2.44 -1.53 19.33
N GLU A 23 -1.24 -1.14 19.76
CA GLU A 23 -1.01 -0.33 20.96
C GLU A 23 -1.24 1.16 20.74
N ILE A 24 -1.14 1.62 19.49
CA ILE A 24 -1.22 3.04 19.13
C ILE A 24 -2.65 3.41 18.73
N PHE A 25 -3.35 2.52 18.04
CA PHE A 25 -4.64 2.83 17.44
C PHE A 25 -5.78 2.78 18.45
N THR A 26 -6.74 3.70 18.31
CA THR A 26 -8.00 3.64 19.04
C THR A 26 -8.89 2.53 18.51
N LYS A 27 -9.91 2.12 19.29
CA LYS A 27 -10.90 1.12 18.86
C LYS A 27 -11.56 1.49 17.53
N ASP A 28 -11.83 2.77 17.30
CA ASP A 28 -12.43 3.25 16.05
C ASP A 28 -11.48 3.16 14.86
N GLN A 29 -10.19 3.46 15.06
CA GLN A 29 -9.18 3.31 14.02
C GLN A 29 -8.98 1.84 13.63
N ILE A 30 -8.99 0.94 14.62
CA ILE A 30 -8.96 -0.51 14.39
C ILE A 30 -10.18 -0.93 13.54
N LYS A 31 -11.38 -0.48 13.89
CA LYS A 31 -12.60 -0.79 13.12
C LYS A 31 -12.50 -0.30 11.67
N LYS A 32 -11.98 0.90 11.44
CA LYS A 32 -11.73 1.44 10.10
C LYS A 32 -10.70 0.63 9.32
N ALA A 33 -9.62 0.18 9.98
CA ALA A 33 -8.60 -0.66 9.35
C ALA A 33 -9.18 -2.00 8.88
N TYR A 34 -10.02 -2.64 9.70
CA TYR A 34 -10.74 -3.85 9.28
C TYR A 34 -11.69 -3.59 8.12
N SER A 35 -12.46 -2.52 8.16
CA SER A 35 -13.35 -2.14 7.05
C SER A 35 -12.60 -1.96 5.74
N PHE A 36 -11.44 -1.29 5.77
CA PHE A 36 -10.56 -1.14 4.61
C PHE A 36 -10.04 -2.49 4.11
N SER A 37 -9.71 -3.42 5.02
CA SER A 37 -9.21 -4.74 4.66
C SER A 37 -10.21 -5.59 3.87
N GLU A 38 -11.52 -5.38 4.05
CA GLU A 38 -12.55 -6.11 3.31
C GLU A 38 -12.57 -5.73 1.82
N GLU A 39 -12.41 -4.45 1.51
CA GLU A 39 -12.27 -4.01 0.11
C GLU A 39 -10.96 -4.50 -0.50
N TYR A 40 -9.88 -4.49 0.29
CA TYR A 40 -8.60 -5.04 -0.15
C TYR A 40 -8.67 -6.53 -0.47
N LYS A 41 -9.36 -7.34 0.35
CA LYS A 41 -9.61 -8.77 0.05
C LYS A 41 -10.38 -8.95 -1.25
N LYS A 42 -11.40 -8.13 -1.51
CA LYS A 42 -12.17 -8.17 -2.77
C LYS A 42 -11.28 -7.85 -3.96
N PHE A 43 -10.41 -6.85 -3.86
CA PHE A 43 -9.40 -6.56 -4.87
C PHE A 43 -8.49 -7.77 -5.12
N LEU A 44 -7.91 -8.36 -4.08
CA LEU A 44 -7.03 -9.53 -4.21
C LEU A 44 -7.73 -10.76 -4.80
N ASN A 45 -9.05 -10.90 -4.62
CA ASN A 45 -9.81 -11.99 -5.22
C ASN A 45 -9.99 -11.82 -6.73
N GLY A 46 -10.12 -10.58 -7.23
CA GLY A 46 -10.25 -10.30 -8.66
C GLY A 46 -8.92 -10.06 -9.40
N ALA A 47 -7.85 -9.70 -8.68
CA ALA A 47 -6.55 -9.33 -9.24
C ALA A 47 -5.52 -10.46 -9.08
N LYS A 48 -5.69 -11.59 -9.80
CA LYS A 48 -4.77 -12.75 -9.69
C LYS A 48 -3.58 -12.66 -10.62
N THR A 49 -3.74 -11.94 -11.73
CA THR A 49 -2.71 -11.70 -12.74
C THR A 49 -2.44 -10.20 -12.90
N GLU A 50 -1.30 -9.86 -13.50
CA GLU A 50 -0.95 -8.46 -13.77
C GLU A 50 -2.03 -7.79 -14.63
N ARG A 51 -2.61 -8.51 -15.60
CA ARG A 51 -3.62 -7.93 -16.50
C ARG A 51 -4.93 -7.61 -15.80
N GLU A 52 -5.44 -8.55 -14.99
CA GLU A 52 -6.67 -8.34 -14.21
C GLU A 52 -6.50 -7.19 -13.21
N ALA A 53 -5.35 -7.13 -12.55
CA ALA A 53 -5.05 -6.06 -11.60
C ALA A 53 -5.04 -4.69 -12.30
N ILE A 54 -4.38 -4.57 -13.45
CA ILE A 54 -4.34 -3.33 -14.24
C ILE A 54 -5.73 -2.95 -14.77
N GLU A 55 -6.55 -3.92 -15.15
CA GLU A 55 -7.93 -3.68 -15.57
C GLU A 55 -8.78 -3.07 -14.45
N ILE A 56 -8.74 -3.66 -13.25
CA ILE A 56 -9.43 -3.12 -12.07
C ILE A 56 -8.92 -1.70 -11.75
N ILE A 57 -7.60 -1.50 -11.80
CA ILE A 57 -6.98 -0.18 -11.54
C ILE A 57 -7.46 0.85 -12.57
N ASN A 58 -7.55 0.49 -13.85
CA ASN A 58 -8.02 1.36 -14.92
C ASN A 58 -9.48 1.78 -14.70
N ASP A 59 -10.35 0.84 -14.34
CA ASP A 59 -11.75 1.13 -14.06
C ASP A 59 -11.93 2.07 -12.87
N VAL A 60 -11.19 1.84 -11.79
CA VAL A 60 -11.19 2.72 -10.62
C VAL A 60 -10.64 4.10 -10.96
N ALA A 61 -9.57 4.19 -11.76
CA ALA A 61 -8.99 5.46 -12.19
C ALA A 61 -9.97 6.27 -13.06
N LYS A 62 -10.64 5.62 -14.01
CA LYS A 62 -11.68 6.25 -14.86
C LYS A 62 -12.85 6.74 -14.03
N LYS A 63 -13.39 5.91 -13.12
CA LYS A 63 -14.50 6.30 -12.22
C LYS A 63 -14.12 7.48 -11.32
N SER A 64 -12.88 7.52 -10.86
CA SER A 64 -12.36 8.63 -10.04
C SER A 64 -11.84 9.83 -10.84
N LYS A 65 -12.02 9.84 -12.18
CA LYS A 65 -11.57 10.89 -13.10
C LYS A 65 -10.08 11.22 -12.96
N LYS A 66 -9.26 10.23 -12.59
CA LYS A 66 -7.80 10.37 -12.51
C LYS A 66 -7.17 10.10 -13.87
N LYS A 67 -6.07 10.80 -14.16
CA LYS A 67 -5.27 10.52 -15.35
C LYS A 67 -4.50 9.22 -15.12
N ILE A 68 -4.60 8.31 -16.07
CA ILE A 68 -3.90 7.03 -16.04
C ILE A 68 -3.20 6.80 -17.38
N ILE A 69 -1.99 6.27 -17.34
CA ILE A 69 -1.22 5.81 -18.49
C ILE A 69 -1.10 4.29 -18.35
N LEU A 70 -1.41 3.55 -19.41
CA LEU A 70 -1.33 2.10 -19.44
C LEU A 70 -0.21 1.66 -20.39
N ASN A 71 0.55 0.64 -20.01
CA ASN A 71 1.53 -0.01 -20.88
C ASN A 71 1.17 -1.49 -21.06
N ARG A 72 0.78 -1.86 -22.29
CA ARG A 72 0.39 -3.23 -22.70
C ARG A 72 -0.60 -3.93 -21.76
N ASN A 73 -1.42 -3.17 -21.02
CA ASN A 73 -2.30 -3.65 -19.95
C ASN A 73 -1.59 -4.50 -18.87
N LYS A 74 -0.28 -4.30 -18.67
CA LYS A 74 0.51 -4.98 -17.63
C LYS A 74 1.07 -4.03 -16.59
N GLU A 75 1.15 -2.75 -16.92
CA GLU A 75 1.59 -1.69 -16.02
C GLU A 75 0.65 -0.49 -16.13
N ALA A 76 0.54 0.26 -15.04
CA ALA A 76 -0.21 1.51 -15.01
C ALA A 76 0.52 2.58 -14.20
N ALA A 77 0.44 3.83 -14.65
CA ALA A 77 0.85 5.01 -13.90
C ALA A 77 -0.35 5.93 -13.68
N ILE A 78 -0.72 6.16 -12.42
CA ILE A 78 -1.78 7.10 -12.03
C ILE A 78 -1.15 8.43 -11.68
N ILE A 79 -1.67 9.50 -12.27
CA ILE A 79 -1.17 10.86 -12.09
C ILE A 79 -2.21 11.68 -11.32
N VAL A 80 -1.76 12.29 -10.23
CA VAL A 80 -2.53 13.27 -9.44
C VAL A 80 -1.82 14.62 -9.54
N PRO A 81 -2.33 15.56 -10.37
CA PRO A 81 -1.72 16.88 -10.51
C PRO A 81 -1.70 17.65 -9.19
N GLY A 82 -0.55 18.22 -8.84
CA GLY A 82 -0.38 19.14 -7.72
C GLY A 82 -0.50 20.60 -8.14
N LYS A 83 -0.30 21.51 -7.19
CA LYS A 83 -0.29 22.97 -7.45
C LYS A 83 1.08 23.50 -7.89
N LYS A 84 2.16 22.83 -7.50
CA LYS A 84 3.55 23.22 -7.76
C LYS A 84 4.02 22.75 -9.12
N SER A 85 5.04 23.40 -9.66
CA SER A 85 5.65 23.00 -10.92
C SER A 85 6.28 21.61 -10.81
N VAL A 86 6.22 20.81 -11.87
CA VAL A 86 6.88 19.49 -11.94
C VAL A 86 8.40 19.59 -11.72
N ARG A 87 9.00 20.75 -12.02
CA ARG A 87 10.42 21.02 -11.78
C ARG A 87 10.80 21.02 -10.29
N GLU A 88 9.84 21.24 -9.40
CA GLU A 88 10.06 21.15 -7.94
C GLU A 88 10.11 19.70 -7.43
N GLY A 89 9.88 18.73 -8.32
CA GLY A 89 9.95 17.30 -8.02
C GLY A 89 8.59 16.62 -7.96
N LEU A 90 8.64 15.29 -7.78
CA LEU A 90 7.48 14.40 -7.80
C LEU A 90 7.49 13.51 -6.55
N ARG A 91 6.29 13.16 -6.07
CA ARG A 91 6.12 12.10 -5.07
C ARG A 91 5.70 10.83 -5.79
N ILE A 92 6.62 9.87 -5.87
CA ILE A 92 6.45 8.65 -6.65
C ILE A 92 6.32 7.48 -5.67
N ILE A 93 5.29 6.66 -5.88
CA ILE A 93 5.13 5.35 -5.23
C ILE A 93 5.16 4.33 -6.35
N ILE A 94 6.04 3.33 -6.22
CA ILE A 94 6.20 2.25 -7.20
C ILE A 94 5.94 0.94 -6.48
N SER A 95 5.15 0.08 -7.11
CA SER A 95 4.86 -1.28 -6.66
C SER A 95 4.88 -2.21 -7.86
N HIS A 96 5.23 -3.47 -7.63
CA HIS A 96 5.06 -4.52 -8.62
C HIS A 96 3.68 -5.20 -8.41
N VAL A 97 3.08 -5.68 -9.50
CA VAL A 97 1.71 -6.24 -9.51
C VAL A 97 1.70 -7.67 -10.03
N ASP A 98 2.82 -8.13 -10.60
CA ASP A 98 3.05 -9.51 -10.91
C ASP A 98 3.17 -10.36 -9.63
N SER A 99 2.70 -11.59 -9.73
CA SER A 99 2.80 -12.59 -8.68
C SER A 99 3.30 -13.90 -9.29
N PRO A 100 4.10 -14.71 -8.55
CA PRO A 100 4.55 -16.00 -9.04
C PRO A 100 3.39 -16.85 -9.54
N ARG A 101 3.51 -17.37 -10.76
CA ARG A 101 2.50 -18.25 -11.38
C ARG A 101 3.13 -19.27 -12.30
N LEU A 102 2.35 -20.25 -12.69
CA LEU A 102 2.70 -21.22 -13.72
C LEU A 102 2.05 -20.78 -15.03
N ASP A 103 2.88 -20.50 -16.03
CA ASP A 103 2.44 -20.24 -17.39
C ASP A 103 2.55 -21.53 -18.20
N LEU A 104 1.50 -21.85 -18.97
CA LEU A 104 1.51 -22.99 -19.89
C LEU A 104 2.40 -22.66 -21.11
N LYS A 105 3.05 -23.69 -21.64
CA LYS A 105 3.92 -23.60 -22.81
C LYS A 105 3.14 -23.76 -24.12
#